data_AF-A0A5N0IUP1-F1
#
_entry.id   AF-A0A5N0IUP1-F1
#
_cell.length_a   1.000
_cell.length_b   1.000
_cell.length_c   1.000
_cell.angle_alpha   90.00
_cell.angle_beta   90.00
_cell.angle_gamma   90.00
#
_symmetry.space_group_name_H-M   'P 1'
#
loop_
_entity.id
_entity.type
_entity.pdbx_description
1 polymer ?
#
loop_
_entity_poly.entity_id
_entity_poly.type
_entity_poly.pdbx_seq_one_letter_code
_entity_poly.pdbx_strand_id
1 'polypeptide(L)'
;MAAVAALLGVGALSATPAAAGPASCDYPSCTPGITPGVVLGAPCDNTTYYVFGTADYYVSFATEPGRLMFCGSPRRYQPRWFRSPPMAGVKEENSDCNDFINYVAQAPDGLFLTCVAQNGRSLWVRGDT
;
A
#
# COMPACT_ATOMS: atom_id res chain seq x y z
N MET A 1 10.47 -13.42 65.10
CA MET A 1 10.27 -14.13 63.81
C MET A 1 9.57 -13.19 62.83
N ALA A 2 10.21 -12.99 61.67
CA ALA A 2 9.71 -12.53 60.37
C ALA A 2 8.80 -11.29 60.27
N ALA A 3 9.38 -10.21 59.72
CA ALA A 3 8.70 -9.14 59.01
C ALA A 3 8.48 -9.55 57.54
N VAL A 4 7.35 -9.17 56.90
CA VAL A 4 7.28 -8.86 55.47
C VAL A 4 6.14 -7.87 55.20
N ALA A 5 6.51 -6.71 54.65
CA ALA A 5 5.61 -5.70 54.10
C ALA A 5 5.18 -6.08 52.68
N ALA A 6 3.90 -5.95 52.34
CA ALA A 6 3.39 -6.16 50.98
C ALA A 6 3.17 -4.80 50.29
N LEU A 7 3.99 -4.54 49.27
CA LEU A 7 3.99 -3.34 48.44
C LEU A 7 2.80 -3.30 47.47
N LEU A 8 2.19 -2.12 47.35
CA LEU A 8 1.17 -1.76 46.35
C LEU A 8 1.81 -1.68 44.96
N GLY A 9 1.44 -2.60 44.07
CA GLY A 9 1.84 -2.57 42.66
C GLY A 9 0.90 -1.69 41.84
N VAL A 10 1.35 -0.49 41.45
CA VAL A 10 0.65 0.36 40.47
C VAL A 10 1.08 -0.13 39.08
N GLY A 11 0.20 -0.85 38.39
CA GLY A 11 0.41 -1.28 37.01
C GLY A 11 0.33 -0.08 36.07
N ALA A 12 1.48 0.48 35.70
CA ALA A 12 1.57 1.43 34.60
C ALA A 12 1.37 0.67 33.28
N LEU A 13 0.19 0.83 32.68
CA LEU A 13 -0.07 0.44 31.29
C LEU A 13 0.78 1.36 30.40
N SER A 14 1.95 0.88 29.95
CA SER A 14 2.73 1.54 28.92
C SER A 14 1.95 1.48 27.60
N ALA A 15 1.33 2.60 27.23
CA ALA A 15 0.79 2.77 25.89
C ALA A 15 1.93 2.64 24.88
N THR A 16 1.79 1.75 23.91
CA THR A 16 2.73 1.61 22.79
C THR A 16 2.85 2.96 22.07
N PRO A 17 4.07 3.47 21.81
CA PRO A 17 4.23 4.69 21.04
C PRO A 17 3.66 4.46 19.64
N ALA A 18 2.65 5.25 19.27
CA ALA A 18 2.23 5.35 17.88
C ALA A 18 3.40 5.95 17.10
N ALA A 19 4.05 5.15 16.27
CA ALA A 19 5.01 5.67 15.30
C ALA A 19 4.22 6.55 14.32
N ALA A 20 4.31 7.87 14.47
CA ALA A 20 3.96 8.79 13.41
C ALA A 20 4.81 8.37 12.21
N GLY A 21 4.16 7.82 11.18
CA GLY A 21 4.81 7.51 9.92
C GLY A 21 5.48 8.76 9.35
N PRO A 22 6.41 8.61 8.38
CA PRO A 22 7.00 9.75 7.72
C PRO A 22 5.91 10.72 7.25
N ALA A 23 6.15 12.03 7.36
CA ALA A 23 5.17 13.07 7.02
C ALA A 23 4.63 12.98 5.58
N SER A 24 5.34 12.25 4.71
CA SER A 24 4.87 11.75 3.42
C SER A 24 5.16 10.24 3.31
N CYS A 25 4.19 9.45 2.87
CA CYS A 25 4.42 8.06 2.50
C CYS A 25 4.66 7.96 1.00
N ASP A 26 5.92 7.80 0.59
CA ASP A 26 6.35 7.81 -0.82
C ASP A 26 6.76 6.43 -1.35
N TYR A 27 6.62 5.38 -0.53
CA TYR A 27 7.09 4.03 -0.85
C TYR A 27 6.04 2.97 -0.48
N PRO A 28 6.07 1.77 -1.11
CA PRO A 28 5.14 0.70 -0.80
C PRO A 28 5.15 0.29 0.68
N SER A 29 6.31 0.26 1.33
CA SER A 29 6.48 -0.23 2.69
C SER A 29 5.72 0.55 3.77
N CYS A 30 5.38 1.82 3.52
CA CYS A 30 4.56 2.64 4.42
C CYS A 30 3.08 2.69 4.00
N THR A 31 2.72 2.09 2.87
CA THR A 31 1.35 2.18 2.35
C THR A 31 0.45 1.20 3.13
N PRO A 32 -0.64 1.68 3.74
CA PRO A 32 -1.57 0.80 4.43
C PRO A 32 -2.35 -0.09 3.46
N GLY A 33 -2.65 -1.32 3.88
CA GLY A 33 -3.55 -2.21 3.14
C GLY A 33 -2.91 -2.97 1.97
N ILE A 34 -1.58 -2.97 1.84
CA ILE A 34 -0.89 -3.86 0.89
C ILE A 34 -1.07 -5.31 1.36
N THR A 35 -1.71 -6.13 0.52
CA THR A 35 -1.96 -7.55 0.82
C THR A 35 -0.67 -8.38 0.63
N PRO A 36 -0.13 -9.04 1.67
CA PRO A 36 1.08 -9.85 1.52
C PRO A 36 0.80 -11.19 0.83
N GLY A 37 1.84 -11.82 0.28
CA GLY A 37 1.80 -13.20 -0.19
C GLY A 37 0.88 -13.49 -1.39
N VAL A 38 0.57 -12.50 -2.23
CA VAL A 38 -0.35 -12.69 -3.36
C VAL A 38 0.34 -13.43 -4.51
N VAL A 39 -0.42 -14.27 -5.21
CA VAL A 39 0.09 -15.12 -6.31
C VAL A 39 -0.29 -14.50 -7.66
N LEU A 40 0.66 -14.42 -8.59
CA LEU A 40 0.45 -13.85 -9.92
C LEU A 40 -0.62 -14.67 -10.64
N GLY A 41 -1.64 -13.98 -11.14
CA GLY A 41 -2.78 -14.60 -11.81
C GLY A 41 -3.77 -15.27 -10.86
N ALA A 42 -3.58 -15.29 -9.54
CA ALA A 42 -4.66 -15.74 -8.65
C ALA A 42 -5.85 -14.75 -8.72
N PRO A 43 -7.10 -15.23 -8.52
CA PRO A 43 -8.26 -14.35 -8.45
C PRO A 43 -8.16 -13.36 -7.27
N CYS A 44 -8.86 -12.23 -7.39
CA CYS A 44 -8.97 -11.21 -6.35
C CYS A 44 -10.33 -10.51 -6.40
N ASP A 45 -10.72 -9.83 -5.32
CA ASP A 45 -12.11 -9.41 -5.10
C ASP A 45 -12.39 -7.92 -5.37
N ASN A 46 -11.38 -7.04 -5.25
CA ASN A 46 -11.56 -5.58 -5.37
C ASN A 46 -10.54 -4.97 -6.32
N THR A 47 -11.02 -4.23 -7.33
CA THR A 47 -10.20 -3.56 -8.35
C THR A 47 -10.19 -2.03 -8.23
N THR A 48 -10.75 -1.48 -7.16
CA THR A 48 -10.88 -0.03 -6.94
C THR A 48 -10.17 0.44 -5.67
N TYR A 49 -10.35 -0.28 -4.56
CA TYR A 49 -9.79 0.08 -3.26
C TYR A 49 -8.86 -1.01 -2.74
N TYR A 50 -7.74 -0.62 -2.13
CA TYR A 50 -6.73 -1.53 -1.56
C TYR A 50 -6.28 -2.62 -2.53
N VAL A 51 -6.02 -2.20 -3.77
CA VAL A 51 -5.76 -3.09 -4.92
C VAL A 51 -4.32 -3.61 -4.98
N PHE A 52 -3.46 -3.20 -4.06
CA PHE A 52 -2.04 -3.52 -4.08
C PHE A 52 -1.70 -4.70 -3.16
N GLY A 53 -0.71 -5.49 -3.58
CA GLY A 53 -0.18 -6.59 -2.79
C GLY A 53 1.29 -6.85 -3.06
N THR A 54 1.92 -7.74 -2.28
CA THR A 54 3.30 -8.20 -2.54
C THR A 54 3.32 -9.68 -2.86
N ALA A 55 4.17 -10.07 -3.80
CA ALA A 55 4.48 -11.47 -4.07
C ALA A 55 5.77 -11.87 -3.35
N ASP A 56 5.69 -12.79 -2.40
CA ASP A 56 6.83 -13.19 -1.56
C ASP A 56 7.66 -14.32 -2.19
N TYR A 57 7.72 -14.36 -3.53
CA TYR A 57 8.46 -15.33 -4.32
C TYR A 57 9.01 -14.68 -5.61
N TYR A 58 9.91 -15.38 -6.28
CA TYR A 58 10.45 -14.95 -7.58
C TYR A 58 9.36 -15.06 -8.66
N VAL A 59 8.73 -13.93 -9.00
CA VAL A 59 7.71 -13.89 -10.07
C VAL A 59 8.32 -14.16 -11.46
N SER A 60 9.63 -13.93 -11.62
CA SER A 60 10.43 -14.31 -12.80
C SER A 60 11.91 -14.40 -12.43
N PHE A 61 12.73 -14.97 -13.33
CA PHE A 61 14.18 -15.09 -13.15
C PHE A 61 14.92 -13.76 -12.87
N ALA A 62 14.34 -12.63 -13.29
CA ALA A 62 14.91 -11.28 -13.10
C ALA A 62 14.16 -10.44 -12.06
N THR A 63 13.53 -11.03 -11.04
CA THR A 63 12.71 -10.29 -10.06
C THR A 63 12.97 -10.75 -8.65
N GLU A 64 13.22 -9.82 -7.72
CA GLU A 64 13.35 -10.11 -6.30
C GLU A 64 11.97 -10.40 -5.64
N PRO A 65 11.95 -11.21 -4.55
CA PRO A 65 10.77 -11.35 -3.69
C PRO A 65 10.32 -9.99 -3.12
N GLY A 66 9.03 -9.86 -2.82
CA GLY A 66 8.43 -8.62 -2.35
C GLY A 66 8.04 -7.65 -3.47
N ARG A 67 8.00 -8.11 -4.73
CA ARG A 67 7.57 -7.27 -5.84
C ARG A 67 6.10 -6.89 -5.69
N LEU A 68 5.81 -5.63 -5.98
CA LEU A 68 4.46 -5.08 -5.95
C LEU A 68 3.57 -5.67 -7.07
N MET A 69 2.37 -6.01 -6.66
CA MET A 69 1.31 -6.62 -7.45
C MET A 69 0.06 -5.73 -7.41
N PHE A 70 -0.76 -5.85 -8.43
CA PHE A 70 -1.99 -5.07 -8.59
C PHE A 70 -3.15 -6.01 -8.93
N CYS A 71 -4.26 -5.90 -8.19
CA CYS A 71 -5.51 -6.57 -8.51
C CYS A 71 -6.28 -5.76 -9.56
N GLY A 72 -6.48 -6.34 -10.73
CA GLY A 72 -7.18 -5.68 -11.83
C GLY A 72 -8.09 -6.63 -12.60
N SER A 73 -9.00 -6.05 -13.37
CA SER A 73 -9.85 -6.79 -14.30
C SER A 73 -9.74 -6.20 -15.71
N PRO A 74 -8.68 -6.56 -16.47
CA PRO A 74 -8.61 -6.18 -17.87
C PRO A 74 -9.86 -6.70 -18.59
N ARG A 75 -10.56 -5.81 -19.30
CA ARG A 75 -11.76 -6.16 -20.11
C ARG A 75 -12.95 -6.74 -19.32
N ARG A 76 -13.09 -6.42 -18.03
CA ARG A 76 -14.21 -6.89 -17.17
C ARG A 76 -14.29 -8.41 -17.01
N TYR A 77 -13.18 -9.12 -17.14
CA TYR A 77 -13.10 -10.53 -16.78
C TYR A 77 -13.06 -10.73 -15.25
N GLN A 78 -12.97 -11.99 -14.78
CA GLN A 78 -12.68 -12.23 -13.37
C GLN A 78 -11.39 -11.50 -12.97
N PRO A 79 -11.39 -10.65 -11.92
CA PRO A 79 -10.19 -9.94 -11.50
C PRO A 79 -9.09 -10.88 -11.07
N ARG A 80 -7.84 -10.52 -11.36
CA ARG A 80 -6.65 -11.31 -11.01
C ARG A 80 -5.49 -10.40 -10.61
N TRP A 81 -4.50 -10.99 -9.96
CA TRP A 81 -3.25 -10.31 -9.63
C TRP A 81 -2.32 -10.20 -10.85
N PHE A 82 -1.83 -9.00 -11.11
CA PHE A 82 -0.86 -8.65 -12.14
C PHE A 82 0.37 -7.98 -11.53
N ARG A 83 1.43 -7.82 -12.31
CA ARG A 83 2.59 -7.01 -11.90
C ARG A 83 2.21 -5.54 -11.90
N SER A 84 2.46 -4.85 -10.80
CA SER A 84 2.18 -3.42 -10.69
C SER A 84 3.32 -2.58 -11.33
N PRO A 85 3.01 -1.39 -11.87
CA PRO A 85 3.98 -0.31 -12.01
C PRO A 85 4.59 0.09 -10.65
N PRO A 86 5.70 0.86 -10.64
CA PRO A 86 6.27 1.41 -9.41
C PRO A 86 5.25 2.25 -8.63
N MET A 87 5.30 2.18 -7.30
CA MET A 87 4.34 2.86 -6.42
C MET A 87 5.00 4.00 -5.64
N ALA A 88 4.31 5.14 -5.61
CA ALA A 88 4.68 6.37 -4.91
C ALA A 88 4.01 6.51 -3.53
N GLY A 89 3.57 5.39 -2.95
CA GLY A 89 2.94 5.34 -1.63
C GLY A 89 1.52 5.92 -1.60
N VAL A 90 1.28 6.84 -0.67
CA VAL A 90 -0.04 7.46 -0.41
C VAL A 90 -0.07 8.89 -0.98
N LYS A 91 -1.08 9.20 -1.81
CA LYS A 91 -1.22 10.49 -2.51
C LYS A 91 -2.66 10.97 -2.53
N GLU A 92 -2.86 12.28 -2.61
CA GLU A 92 -4.21 12.86 -2.72
C GLU A 92 -4.68 12.87 -4.18
N GLU A 93 -5.95 12.53 -4.41
CA GLU A 93 -6.56 12.65 -5.74
C GLU A 93 -6.50 14.12 -6.21
N ASN A 94 -6.21 14.34 -7.49
CA ASN A 94 -6.06 15.65 -8.14
C ASN A 94 -4.86 16.49 -7.65
N SER A 95 -3.97 15.94 -6.81
CA SER A 95 -2.69 16.57 -6.48
C SER A 95 -1.65 16.37 -7.59
N ASP A 96 -0.61 17.21 -7.58
CA ASP A 96 0.45 17.18 -8.59
C ASP A 96 1.34 15.93 -8.44
N CYS A 97 1.75 15.35 -9.58
CA CYS A 97 2.52 14.12 -9.63
C CYS A 97 3.74 14.18 -10.57
N ASN A 98 4.25 15.37 -10.88
CA ASN A 98 5.31 15.54 -11.89
C ASN A 98 6.55 14.64 -11.70
N ASP A 99 6.91 14.30 -10.46
CA ASP A 99 8.06 13.43 -10.15
C ASP A 99 7.75 11.92 -10.30
N PHE A 100 6.50 11.56 -10.56
CA PHE A 100 5.95 10.21 -10.47
C PHE A 100 5.23 9.79 -11.76
N ILE A 101 5.64 10.32 -12.91
CA ILE A 101 5.02 9.97 -14.20
C ILE A 101 5.07 8.45 -14.42
N ASN A 102 3.92 7.86 -14.76
CA ASN A 102 3.72 6.41 -14.92
C ASN A 102 3.84 5.59 -13.62
N TYR A 103 3.91 6.23 -12.45
CA TYR A 103 3.78 5.54 -11.17
C TYR A 103 2.32 5.44 -10.77
N VAL A 104 2.08 4.52 -9.84
CA VAL A 104 0.80 4.34 -9.17
C VAL A 104 0.87 4.81 -7.72
N ALA A 105 -0.26 5.11 -7.12
CA ALA A 105 -0.37 5.45 -5.71
C ALA A 105 -1.70 4.96 -5.16
N GLN A 106 -1.84 5.04 -3.84
CA GLN A 106 -3.11 4.82 -3.16
C GLN A 106 -3.56 6.13 -2.50
N ALA A 107 -4.83 6.45 -2.55
CA ALA A 107 -5.37 7.54 -1.73
C ALA A 107 -5.45 7.13 -0.24
N PRO A 108 -5.61 8.09 0.69
CA PRO A 108 -5.74 7.76 2.12
C PRO A 108 -6.93 6.82 2.44
N ASP A 109 -7.97 6.84 1.60
CA ASP A 109 -9.16 5.98 1.68
C ASP A 109 -8.97 4.61 0.99
N GLY A 110 -7.80 4.36 0.40
CA GLY A 110 -7.51 3.12 -0.32
C GLY A 110 -7.71 3.19 -1.83
N LEU A 111 -8.23 4.29 -2.38
CA LEU A 111 -8.53 4.41 -3.81
C LEU A 111 -7.28 4.26 -4.69
N PHE A 112 -7.38 3.50 -5.77
CA PHE A 112 -6.31 3.34 -6.74
C PHE A 112 -6.10 4.62 -7.56
N LEU A 113 -4.88 5.15 -7.52
CA LEU A 113 -4.46 6.32 -8.28
C LEU A 113 -3.36 5.97 -9.29
N THR A 114 -3.40 6.65 -10.43
CA THR A 114 -2.33 6.66 -11.43
C THR A 114 -1.92 8.09 -11.71
N CYS A 115 -0.61 8.32 -11.88
CA CYS A 115 -0.13 9.62 -12.30
C CYS A 115 -0.21 9.74 -13.82
N VAL A 116 -0.96 10.73 -14.31
CA VAL A 116 -1.14 10.95 -15.75
C VAL A 116 -0.88 12.40 -16.09
N ALA A 117 -0.12 12.62 -17.17
CA ALA A 117 0.06 13.93 -17.77
C ALA A 117 -1.16 14.28 -18.65
N GLN A 118 -1.93 15.29 -18.25
CA GLN A 118 -3.11 15.79 -18.96
C GLN A 118 -3.16 17.31 -18.96
N ASN A 119 -3.51 17.93 -20.09
CA ASN A 119 -3.68 19.39 -20.22
C ASN A 119 -2.48 20.22 -19.73
N GLY A 120 -1.26 19.73 -19.96
CA GLY A 120 -0.02 20.42 -19.56
C GLY A 120 0.31 20.33 -18.07
N ARG A 121 -0.41 19.51 -17.29
CA ARG A 121 -0.13 19.22 -15.88
C ARG A 121 -0.06 17.71 -15.66
N SER A 122 0.60 17.27 -14.60
CA SER A 122 0.62 15.86 -14.20
C SER A 122 -0.11 15.73 -12.89
N LEU A 123 -1.21 14.98 -12.89
CA LEU A 123 -2.10 14.85 -11.74
C LEU A 123 -2.29 13.38 -11.36
N TRP A 124 -2.46 13.15 -10.07
CA TRP A 124 -2.98 11.88 -9.55
C TRP A 124 -4.46 11.79 -9.89
N VAL A 125 -4.82 10.83 -10.74
CA VAL A 125 -6.20 10.58 -11.13
C VAL A 125 -6.59 9.17 -10.76
N ARG A 126 -7.89 8.94 -10.65
CA ARG A 126 -8.47 7.62 -10.45
C ARG A 126 -8.02 6.66 -11.55
N GLY A 127 -7.55 5.48 -11.15
CA GLY A 127 -7.15 4.44 -12.10
C GLY A 127 -8.25 3.45 -12.47
N ASP A 128 -9.44 3.59 -11.90
CA ASP A 128 -10.62 2.76 -12.17
C ASP A 128 -11.57 3.33 -13.23
N THR A 129 -11.24 4.49 -13.80
CA THR A 129 -12.04 5.22 -14.81
C THR A 129 -11.61 4.95 -16.25
#